data_AF-A0A4D6GQG7-F1
#
_entry.id   AF-A0A4D6GQG7-F1
#
_cell.length_a   1.000
_cell.length_b   1.000
_cell.length_c   1.000
_cell.angle_alpha   90.00
_cell.angle_beta   90.00
_cell.angle_gamma   90.00
#
_symmetry.space_group_name_H-M   'P 1'
#
loop_
_entity.id
_entity.type
_entity.pdbx_description
1 polymer ?
#
loop_
_entity_poly.entity_id
_entity_poly.type
_entity_poly.pdbx_seq_one_letter_code
_entity_poly.pdbx_strand_id
1 'polypeptide(L)'
;MWGDHDPVTCIACGDTTARSDAREYDKHGDRWTRTDKEFEYLCKPCFRRLTKHARDGLEAALDDAGAGRVPDDEFLARFLDATREDTAERE
;
A
#
# COMPACT_ATOMS: atom_id res chain seq x y z
N MET A 1 1.40 -13.95 31.00
CA MET A 1 0.51 -13.43 29.94
C MET A 1 1.27 -12.32 29.25
N TRP A 2 1.88 -12.58 28.09
CA TRP A 2 2.58 -11.56 27.31
C TRP A 2 1.94 -11.51 25.93
N GLY A 3 0.73 -10.98 25.88
CA GLY A 3 0.22 -10.35 24.68
C GLY A 3 0.53 -8.87 24.83
N ASP A 4 1.23 -8.30 23.85
CA ASP A 4 1.31 -6.87 23.71
C ASP A 4 -0.13 -6.37 23.50
N HIS A 5 -0.76 -5.89 24.57
CA HIS A 5 -2.18 -5.54 24.60
C HIS A 5 -2.42 -4.08 24.25
N ASP A 6 -1.35 -3.34 23.95
CA ASP A 6 -1.48 -1.91 23.73
C ASP A 6 -2.34 -1.66 22.49
N PRO A 7 -3.41 -0.87 22.63
CA PRO A 7 -4.30 -0.58 21.54
C PRO A 7 -3.53 0.15 20.43
N VAL A 8 -3.79 -0.23 19.18
CA VAL A 8 -3.18 0.38 18.00
C VAL A 8 -4.22 1.08 17.15
N THR A 9 -3.79 2.12 16.45
CA THR A 9 -4.66 2.90 15.56
C THR A 9 -4.60 2.35 14.14
N CYS A 10 -5.76 2.08 13.55
CA CYS A 10 -5.87 1.71 12.16
C CYS A 10 -5.49 2.91 11.27
N ILE A 11 -4.45 2.78 10.44
CA ILE A 11 -4.00 3.87 9.54
C ILE A 11 -5.03 4.25 8.48
N ALA A 12 -5.99 3.36 8.17
CA ALA A 12 -6.97 3.58 7.13
C ALA A 12 -8.25 4.28 7.61
N CYS A 13 -8.74 3.96 8.81
CA CYS A 13 -9.99 4.52 9.35
C CYS A 13 -9.81 5.35 10.61
N GLY A 14 -8.64 5.32 11.25
CA GLY A 14 -8.37 6.03 12.50
C GLY A 14 -8.92 5.32 13.75
N ASP A 15 -9.66 4.22 13.62
CA ASP A 15 -10.20 3.50 14.76
C ASP A 15 -9.10 2.80 15.58
N THR A 16 -9.26 2.85 16.89
CA THR A 16 -8.43 2.11 17.83
C THR A 16 -8.89 0.66 17.93
N THR A 17 -7.97 -0.29 17.79
CA THR A 17 -8.24 -1.73 17.87
C THR A 17 -7.20 -2.44 18.75
N ALA A 18 -7.57 -3.57 19.33
CA ALA A 18 -6.62 -4.38 20.07
C ALA A 18 -5.49 -4.86 19.15
N ARG A 19 -4.25 -4.84 19.63
CA ARG A 19 -3.08 -5.30 18.85
C ARG A 19 -3.25 -6.71 18.27
N SER A 20 -3.90 -7.60 19.03
CA SER A 20 -4.23 -8.98 18.62
C SER A 20 -5.23 -9.07 17.46
N ASP A 21 -6.05 -8.03 17.29
CA ASP A 21 -7.05 -7.93 16.22
C ASP A 21 -6.57 -7.09 15.04
N ALA A 22 -5.42 -6.44 15.14
CA ALA A 22 -4.81 -5.69 14.06
C ALA A 22 -4.06 -6.61 13.07
N ARG A 23 -3.77 -6.06 11.89
CA ARG A 23 -2.88 -6.63 10.89
C ARG A 23 -1.74 -5.66 10.68
N GLU A 24 -0.52 -6.18 10.75
CA GLU A 24 0.68 -5.44 10.39
C GLU A 24 0.66 -5.13 8.89
N TYR A 25 1.01 -3.89 8.60
CA TYR A 25 1.13 -3.35 7.26
C TYR A 25 2.54 -2.78 7.12
N ASP A 26 3.25 -3.26 6.11
CA ASP A 26 4.52 -2.69 5.70
C ASP A 26 4.27 -1.81 4.48
N LYS A 27 4.46 -0.50 4.62
CA LYS A 27 4.25 0.48 3.55
C LYS A 27 5.16 0.25 2.35
N HIS A 28 6.31 -0.40 2.54
CA HIS A 28 7.27 -0.69 1.49
C HIS A 28 7.03 -2.04 0.82
N GLY A 29 6.06 -2.83 1.28
CA GLY A 29 5.75 -4.14 0.69
C GLY A 29 6.78 -5.25 0.98
N ASP A 30 7.93 -4.94 1.57
CA ASP A 30 8.97 -5.92 1.88
C ASP A 30 8.88 -6.44 3.32
N ARG A 31 8.03 -7.44 3.51
CA ARG A 31 7.89 -8.09 4.82
C ARG A 31 9.14 -8.84 5.29
N TRP A 32 10.09 -9.21 4.44
CA TRP A 32 11.13 -10.19 4.81
C TRP A 32 12.57 -9.67 4.83
N THR A 33 12.98 -8.76 3.94
CA THR A 33 14.42 -8.52 3.71
C THR A 33 15.02 -7.34 4.47
N ARG A 34 14.22 -6.33 4.82
CA ARG A 34 14.68 -5.20 5.65
C ARG A 34 14.90 -5.54 7.13
N THR A 35 15.78 -4.82 7.83
CA THR A 35 16.06 -5.02 9.27
C THR A 35 15.34 -4.00 10.16
N ASP A 36 15.30 -2.73 9.75
CA ASP A 36 14.62 -1.65 10.49
C ASP A 36 13.22 -1.40 9.90
N LYS A 37 12.25 -2.23 10.29
CA LYS A 37 10.86 -2.14 9.86
C LYS A 37 9.98 -1.58 10.97
N GLU A 38 9.34 -0.46 10.68
CA GLU A 38 8.23 0.03 11.47
C GLU A 38 6.94 -0.44 10.81
N PHE A 39 6.20 -1.32 11.49
CA PHE A 39 4.90 -1.79 11.01
C PHE A 39 3.80 -0.80 11.39
N GLU A 40 2.96 -0.49 10.43
CA GLU A 40 1.71 0.20 10.64
C GLU A 40 0.58 -0.83 10.87
N TYR A 41 -0.57 -0.38 11.36
CA TYR A 41 -1.66 -1.27 11.74
C TYR A 41 -2.94 -1.01 10.96
N LEU A 42 -3.60 -2.10 10.56
CA LEU A 42 -4.91 -2.09 9.93
C LEU A 42 -5.88 -2.95 10.73
N CYS A 43 -7.10 -2.47 10.97
CA CYS A 43 -8.18 -3.32 11.47
C CYS A 43 -8.56 -4.38 10.41
N LYS A 44 -9.11 -5.53 10.84
CA LYS A 44 -9.49 -6.63 9.92
C LYS A 44 -10.36 -6.17 8.75
N PRO A 45 -11.39 -5.31 8.93
CA PRO A 45 -12.19 -4.81 7.81
C PRO A 45 -11.36 -4.03 6.78
N CYS A 46 -10.53 -3.07 7.22
CA CYS A 46 -9.69 -2.27 6.32
C CYS A 46 -8.64 -3.13 5.61
N PHE A 47 -8.01 -4.06 6.34
CA PHE A 47 -7.04 -4.98 5.73
C PHE A 47 -7.66 -5.85 4.64
N ARG A 48 -8.91 -6.30 4.80
CA ARG A 48 -9.61 -7.11 3.78
C ARG A 48 -9.96 -6.32 2.52
N ARG A 49 -10.16 -5.01 2.63
CA ARG A 49 -10.47 -4.14 1.48
C ARG A 49 -9.23 -3.68 0.73
N LEU A 50 -8.05 -3.79 1.34
CA LEU A 50 -6.79 -3.40 0.74
C LEU A 50 -6.46 -4.31 -0.46
N THR A 51 -6.10 -3.70 -1.59
CA THR A 51 -5.49 -4.42 -2.71
C THR A 51 -4.24 -5.16 -2.27
N LYS A 52 -4.09 -6.41 -2.71
CA LYS A 52 -2.92 -7.26 -2.42
C LYS A 52 -1.93 -7.31 -3.57
N HIS A 53 -2.16 -6.51 -4.61
CA HIS A 53 -1.19 -6.36 -5.68
C HIS A 53 0.12 -5.79 -5.11
N ALA A 54 1.24 -6.31 -5.61
CA ALA A 54 2.55 -5.81 -5.22
C ALA A 54 2.65 -4.31 -5.54
N ARG A 55 3.32 -3.56 -4.65
CA ARG A 55 3.59 -2.13 -4.86
C ARG A 55 4.90 -1.90 -5.63
N ASP A 56 5.63 -2.97 -5.94
CA ASP A 56 6.89 -2.90 -6.66
C ASP A 56 6.68 -2.21 -8.02
N GLY A 57 7.47 -1.16 -8.27
CA GLY A 57 7.37 -0.34 -9.48
C GLY A 57 6.20 0.65 -9.52
N LEU A 58 5.20 0.54 -8.62
CA LEU A 58 4.02 1.41 -8.66
C LEU A 58 4.37 2.89 -8.43
N GLU A 59 5.22 3.20 -7.45
CA GLU A 59 5.62 4.59 -7.18
C GLU A 59 6.39 5.21 -8.34
N ALA A 60 7.29 4.44 -8.96
CA ALA A 60 8.01 4.89 -10.15
C ALA A 60 7.05 5.15 -11.32
N ALA A 61 6.13 4.23 -11.61
CA ALA A 61 5.14 4.39 -12.66
C ALA A 61 4.22 5.61 -12.45
N LEU A 62 3.83 5.90 -11.20
CA LEU A 62 3.06 7.09 -10.86
C LEU A 62 3.88 8.37 -11.06
N ASP A 63 5.15 8.35 -10.69
CA ASP A 63 6.06 9.48 -10.85
C ASP A 63 6.32 9.77 -12.33
N ASP A 64 6.61 8.74 -13.12
CA ASP A 64 6.83 8.83 -14.57
C ASP A 64 5.59 9.35 -15.31
N ALA A 65 4.39 8.95 -14.87
CA ALA A 65 3.12 9.49 -15.38
C ALA A 65 2.87 10.95 -14.97
N GLY A 66 3.62 11.49 -14.01
CA GLY A 66 3.54 12.89 -13.58
C GLY A 66 2.53 13.16 -12.47
N ALA A 67 2.25 12.19 -11.60
CA ALA A 67 1.30 12.34 -10.50
C ALA A 67 1.57 13.64 -9.69
N GLY A 68 0.55 14.50 -9.60
CA GLY A 68 0.63 15.78 -8.89
C GLY A 68 1.51 16.87 -9.55
N ARG A 69 2.11 16.58 -10.71
CA ARG A 69 2.91 17.53 -11.51
C ARG A 69 2.23 17.97 -12.80
N VAL A 70 1.32 17.15 -13.32
CA VAL A 70 0.49 17.45 -14.49
C VAL A 70 -1.00 17.43 -14.11
N PRO A 71 -1.88 18.02 -14.92
CA PRO A 71 -3.33 17.90 -14.75
C PRO A 71 -3.81 16.44 -14.69
N ASP A 72 -4.88 16.19 -13.94
CA ASP A 72 -5.38 14.83 -13.67
C ASP A 72 -5.74 14.04 -14.95
N ASP A 73 -6.31 14.70 -15.95
CA ASP A 73 -6.68 14.10 -17.23
C ASP A 73 -5.44 13.64 -18.02
N GLU A 74 -4.40 14.47 -18.03
CA GLU A 74 -3.11 14.15 -18.66
C GLU A 74 -2.39 13.03 -17.92
N PHE A 75 -2.35 13.07 -16.59
CA PHE A 75 -1.79 12.00 -15.76
C PHE A 75 -2.48 10.66 -16.04
N LEU A 76 -3.82 10.64 -16.03
CA LEU A 76 -4.59 9.42 -16.27
C LEU A 76 -4.34 8.85 -17.67
N ALA A 77 -4.26 9.71 -18.69
CA ALA A 77 -3.94 9.28 -20.04
C ALA A 77 -2.57 8.58 -20.11
N ARG A 78 -1.53 9.21 -19.54
CA ARG A 78 -0.16 8.67 -19.53
C ARG A 78 -0.06 7.35 -18.75
N PHE A 79 -0.67 7.30 -17.56
CA PHE A 79 -0.64 6.10 -16.71
C PHE A 79 -1.36 4.91 -17.34
N LEU A 80 -2.51 5.14 -17.99
CA LEU A 80 -3.26 4.10 -18.68
C LEU A 80 -2.55 3.59 -19.94
N ASP A 81 -1.80 4.44 -20.63
CA ASP A 81 -1.01 4.04 -21.79
C ASP A 81 0.14 3.12 -21.37
N ALA A 82 0.96 3.58 -20.42
CA ALA A 82 2.08 2.80 -19.88
C ALA A 82 1.65 1.44 -19.31
N THR A 83 0.51 1.36 -18.62
CA THR A 83 0.01 0.10 -18.03
C THR A 83 -0.55 -0.88 -19.06
N ARG A 84 -1.02 -0.40 -20.22
CA ARG A 84 -1.45 -1.26 -21.33
C ARG A 84 -0.25 -1.88 -22.04
N GLU A 85 0.81 -1.10 -22.24
CA GLU A 85 2.07 -1.58 -22.81
C GLU A 85 2.70 -2.68 -21.92
N ASP A 86 2.78 -2.44 -20.60
CA ASP A 86 3.26 -3.43 -19.61
C ASP A 86 2.46 -4.74 -19.60
N THR A 87 1.15 -4.69 -19.88
CA THR A 87 0.32 -5.90 -19.95
C THR A 87 0.57 -6.68 -21.23
N ALA A 88 0.73 -5.99 -22.36
CA ALA A 88 1.01 -6.60 -23.65
C ALA A 88 2.41 -7.25 -23.73
N GLU A 89 3.39 -6.73 -23.00
CA GLU A 89 4.74 -7.32 -22.92
C GLU A 89 4.82 -8.58 -22.03
N ARG A 90 3.80 -8.80 -21.18
CA ARG A 90 3.72 -9.94 -20.27
C ARG A 90 2.89 -11.13 -20.81
N GLU A 91 2.24 -10.97 -21.95
CA GLU A 91 1.48 -12.00 -22.67
C GLU A 91 2.33 -12.70 -23.76
#